data_AF-A0A959S8R3-F1
#
_entry.id   AF-A0A959S8R3-F1
#
_cell.length_a   1.000
_cell.length_b   1.000
_cell.length_c   1.000
_cell.angle_alpha   90.00
_cell.angle_beta   90.00
_cell.angle_gamma   90.00
#
_symmetry.space_group_name_H-M   'P 1'
#
loop_
_entity.id
_entity.type
_entity.pdbx_description
1 polymer ?
#
loop_
_entity_poly.entity_id
_entity_poly.type
_entity_poly.pdbx_seq_one_letter_code
_entity_poly.pdbx_strand_id
1 'polypeptide(L)'
;SAKLFLGNSFNLQGGVKAGKLLLAYHETAEGNVTMTDRYNAIDFGLTGGLGMDLRSGLDLTVRYYSGMKPILAGDGALFPRNRSVQFTAGYRLMHFREIKAVRKRR
;
A
#
# COMPACT_ATOMS: atom_id res chain seq x y z
N SER A 1 -1.81 0.09 9.78
CA SER A 1 -1.91 1.45 9.18
C SER A 1 -3.02 2.20 9.89
N ALA A 2 -2.98 3.52 9.89
CA ALA A 2 -4.04 4.40 10.39
C ALA A 2 -4.75 5.07 9.21
N LYS A 3 -6.07 5.27 9.33
CA LYS A 3 -6.89 6.05 8.39
C LYS A 3 -7.56 7.19 9.16
N LEU A 4 -7.53 8.38 8.60
CA LEU A 4 -8.20 9.58 9.09
C LEU A 4 -9.21 10.02 8.04
N PHE A 5 -10.49 10.02 8.39
CA PHE A 5 -11.57 10.38 7.48
C PHE A 5 -11.76 11.90 7.45
N LEU A 6 -11.62 12.48 6.26
CA LEU A 6 -11.81 13.89 5.97
C LEU A 6 -13.22 14.06 5.38
N GLY A 7 -14.22 14.04 6.25
CA GLY A 7 -15.63 14.08 5.87
C GLY A 7 -16.19 12.71 5.48
N ASN A 8 -17.21 12.71 4.62
CA ASN A 8 -18.00 11.50 4.31
C ASN A 8 -17.41 10.61 3.22
N SER A 9 -16.46 11.13 2.45
CA SER A 9 -15.96 10.46 1.24
C SER A 9 -14.45 10.39 1.18
N PHE A 10 -13.71 11.39 1.65
CA PHE A 10 -12.26 11.37 1.56
C PHE A 10 -11.62 10.78 2.81
N ASN A 11 -10.52 10.06 2.63
CA ASN A 11 -9.70 9.57 3.73
C ASN A 11 -8.21 9.80 3.44
N LEU A 12 -7.47 10.14 4.48
CA LEU A 12 -6.02 10.14 4.49
C LEU A 12 -5.57 8.86 5.19
N GLN A 13 -4.58 8.16 4.65
CA GLN A 13 -4.07 6.94 5.25
C GLN A 13 -2.55 6.94 5.30
N GLY A 14 -2.02 6.34 6.35
CA GLY A 14 -0.59 6.15 6.49
C GLY A 14 -0.22 4.98 7.38
N GLY A 15 1.02 4.53 7.30
CA GLY A 15 1.52 3.51 8.21
C GLY A 15 2.77 2.81 7.70
N VAL A 16 3.30 1.92 8.53
CA VAL A 16 4.45 1.08 8.19
C VAL A 16 4.02 -0.15 7.38
N LYS A 17 4.88 -0.58 6.46
CA LYS A 17 4.77 -1.86 5.76
C LYS A 17 6.11 -2.60 5.87
N ALA A 18 6.02 -3.92 5.98
CA ALA A 18 7.15 -4.82 5.87
C ALA A 18 6.82 -5.87 4.80
N GLY A 19 7.78 -6.24 3.98
CA GLY A 19 7.63 -7.23 2.92
C GLY A 19 8.84 -8.15 2.84
N LYS A 20 8.62 -9.41 2.46
CA LYS A 20 9.69 -10.37 2.18
C LYS A 20 9.77 -10.58 0.68
N LEU A 21 10.95 -10.41 0.11
CA LEU A 21 11.21 -10.80 -1.27
C LEU A 21 11.16 -12.33 -1.36
N LEU A 22 10.29 -12.84 -2.24
CA LEU A 22 10.21 -14.28 -2.51
C LEU A 22 11.07 -14.65 -3.71
N LEU A 23 11.10 -13.82 -4.74
CA LEU A 23 11.73 -14.15 -6.01
C LEU A 23 12.02 -12.89 -6.84
N ALA A 24 13.19 -12.86 -7.47
CA ALA A 24 13.55 -11.84 -8.45
C ALA A 24 14.22 -12.49 -9.66
N TYR A 25 13.72 -12.18 -10.86
CA TYR A 25 14.30 -12.62 -12.13
C TYR A 25 14.75 -11.41 -12.94
N HIS A 26 15.81 -11.61 -13.71
CA HIS A 26 16.27 -10.66 -14.70
C HIS A 26 16.33 -11.36 -16.06
N GLU A 27 15.55 -10.87 -17.01
CA GLU A 27 15.54 -11.37 -18.38
C GLU A 27 16.70 -10.71 -19.14
N THR A 28 17.54 -11.55 -19.75
CA THR A 28 18.65 -11.13 -20.62
C THR A 28 18.49 -11.78 -21.98
N ALA A 29 19.20 -11.28 -23.00
CA ALA A 29 19.15 -11.84 -24.35
C ALA A 29 19.55 -13.33 -24.43
N GLU A 30 20.24 -13.85 -23.40
CA GLU A 30 20.73 -15.23 -23.29
C GLU A 30 19.86 -16.11 -22.37
N GLY A 31 18.82 -15.54 -21.75
CA GLY A 31 17.87 -16.26 -20.90
C GLY A 31 17.52 -15.56 -19.58
N ASN A 32 16.75 -16.26 -18.75
CA ASN A 32 16.29 -15.78 -17.45
C ASN A 32 17.29 -16.18 -16.35
N VAL A 33 17.87 -15.18 -15.68
CA VAL A 33 18.78 -15.38 -14.55
C VAL A 33 18.05 -15.00 -13.25
N THR A 34 18.02 -15.92 -12.29
CA THR A 34 17.54 -15.63 -10.94
C THR A 34 18.52 -14.70 -10.24
N MET A 35 18.05 -13.57 -9.74
CA MET A 35 18.87 -12.57 -9.06
C MET A 35 18.45 -12.33 -7.61
N THR A 36 17.64 -13.21 -7.02
CA THR A 36 17.12 -13.08 -5.65
C THR A 36 18.22 -12.78 -4.62
N ASP A 37 19.39 -13.42 -4.73
CA ASP A 37 20.51 -13.25 -3.78
C ASP A 37 21.19 -11.86 -3.86
N ARG A 38 20.95 -11.10 -4.94
CA ARG A 38 21.46 -9.72 -5.09
C ARG A 38 20.58 -8.68 -4.42
N TYR A 39 19.44 -9.07 -3.87
CA TYR A 39 18.49 -8.18 -3.22
C TYR A 39 18.38 -8.50 -1.73
N ASN A 40 18.09 -7.47 -0.93
CA ASN A 40 17.77 -7.66 0.48
C ASN A 40 16.43 -8.40 0.62
N ALA A 41 16.44 -9.49 1.38
CA ALA A 41 15.27 -10.36 1.54
C ALA A 41 14.10 -9.69 2.26
N ILE A 42 14.35 -8.66 3.09
CA ILE A 42 13.33 -7.96 3.86
C ILE A 42 13.36 -6.47 3.53
N ASP A 43 12.21 -5.94 3.14
CA ASP A 43 11.99 -4.53 2.91
C ASP A 43 11.07 -3.94 4.00
N PHE A 44 11.39 -2.74 4.44
CA PHE A 44 10.61 -1.98 5.42
C PHE A 44 10.42 -0.57 4.89
N GLY A 45 9.20 -0.07 4.97
CA GLY A 45 8.90 1.25 4.45
C GLY A 45 7.68 1.90 5.07
N LEU A 46 7.53 3.17 4.73
CA LEU A 46 6.37 3.97 5.07
C LEU A 46 5.42 4.00 3.89
N THR A 47 4.13 4.05 4.20
CA THR A 47 3.07 4.34 3.26
C THR A 47 2.32 5.58 3.66
N GLY A 48 1.95 6.37 2.67
CA GLY A 48 1.05 7.50 2.78
C GLY A 48 0.13 7.51 1.57
N GLY A 49 -1.12 7.91 1.73
CA GLY A 49 -2.05 7.90 0.62
C GLY A 49 -3.36 8.60 0.91
N LEU A 50 -4.12 8.79 -0.16
CA LEU A 50 -5.47 9.33 -0.13
C LEU A 50 -6.43 8.26 -0.64
N GLY A 51 -7.62 8.24 -0.07
CA GLY A 51 -8.70 7.36 -0.49
C GLY A 51 -10.01 8.12 -0.61
N MET A 52 -10.93 7.51 -1.35
CA MET A 52 -12.27 7.99 -1.57
C MET A 52 -13.26 6.82 -1.42
N ASP A 53 -14.09 6.88 -0.39
CA ASP A 53 -15.21 5.99 -0.16
C ASP A 53 -16.45 6.51 -0.90
N LEU A 54 -16.96 5.72 -1.84
CA LEU A 54 -18.21 5.98 -2.56
C LEU A 54 -19.41 5.42 -1.80
N ARG A 55 -20.58 6.04 -1.97
CA ARG A 55 -21.85 5.56 -1.39
C ARG A 55 -22.22 4.14 -1.81
N SER A 56 -21.73 3.69 -2.97
CA SER A 56 -21.90 2.33 -3.47
C SER A 56 -21.14 1.28 -2.65
N GLY A 57 -20.30 1.67 -1.69
CA GLY A 57 -19.43 0.78 -0.94
C GLY A 57 -18.06 0.54 -1.59
N LEU A 58 -17.80 1.17 -2.74
CA LEU A 58 -16.52 1.11 -3.44
C LEU A 58 -15.52 2.10 -2.82
N ASP A 59 -14.31 1.63 -2.52
CA ASP A 59 -13.19 2.44 -2.01
C ASP A 59 -12.12 2.55 -3.11
N LEU A 60 -11.83 3.76 -3.55
CA LEU A 60 -10.71 4.06 -4.45
C LEU A 60 -9.58 4.63 -3.62
N THR A 61 -8.36 4.16 -3.85
CA THR A 61 -7.21 4.56 -3.05
C THR A 61 -5.98 4.73 -3.91
N VAL A 62 -5.21 5.78 -3.63
CA VAL A 62 -3.86 6.00 -4.12
C VAL A 62 -2.90 5.99 -2.94
N ARG A 63 -1.87 5.14 -2.98
CA ARG A 63 -0.84 5.03 -1.94
C ARG A 63 0.56 5.16 -2.52
N TYR A 64 1.36 6.02 -1.92
CA TYR A 64 2.80 6.04 -2.12
C TYR A 64 3.49 5.20 -1.06
N TYR A 65 4.41 4.35 -1.48
CA TYR A 65 5.30 3.58 -0.62
C TYR A 65 6.73 4.07 -0.80
N SER A 66 7.42 4.27 0.31
CA SER A 66 8.85 4.58 0.35
C SER A 66 9.56 3.61 1.27
N GLY A 67 10.41 2.77 0.70
CA GLY A 67 11.35 1.92 1.43
C GLY A 67 12.37 2.76 2.19
N MET A 68 12.68 2.33 3.41
CA MET A 68 13.65 2.98 4.29
C MET A 68 15.07 2.45 4.11
N LYS A 69 15.22 1.28 3.47
CA LYS A 69 16.51 0.62 3.25
C LYS A 69 16.82 0.45 1.76
N PRO A 70 18.11 0.39 1.38
CA PRO A 70 18.52 -0.01 0.04
C PRO A 70 17.98 -1.40 -0.31
N ILE A 71 17.56 -1.58 -1.56
CA ILE A 71 17.00 -2.85 -2.03
C ILE A 71 18.09 -3.82 -2.50
N LEU A 72 19.20 -3.31 -3.01
CA LEU A 72 20.34 -4.11 -3.45
C LEU A 72 21.25 -4.46 -2.28
N ALA A 73 21.71 -5.71 -2.26
CA ALA A 73 22.73 -6.19 -1.33
C ALA A 73 24.13 -5.90 -1.90
N GLY A 74 25.00 -5.27 -1.10
CA GLY A 74 26.39 -5.02 -1.48
C GLY A 74 26.64 -3.84 -2.44
N ASP A 75 25.61 -3.04 -2.75
CA ASP A 75 25.77 -1.79 -3.51
C ASP A 75 26.15 -0.64 -2.56
N GLY A 76 27.40 -0.18 -2.65
CA GLY A 76 27.96 0.91 -1.84
C GLY A 76 27.94 2.28 -2.50
N ALA A 77 27.37 2.42 -3.70
CA ALA A 77 27.45 3.64 -4.49
C ALA A 77 26.08 4.28 -4.78
N LEU A 78 25.09 3.49 -5.20
CA LEU A 78 23.81 4.03 -5.68
C LEU A 78 22.68 3.93 -4.64
N PHE A 79 22.79 3.02 -3.67
CA PHE A 79 21.84 2.81 -2.58
C PHE A 79 20.34 2.90 -3.00
N PRO A 80 19.93 2.20 -4.08
CA PRO A 80 18.59 2.35 -4.63
C PRO A 80 17.56 1.87 -3.62
N ARG A 81 16.49 2.65 -3.43
CA ARG A 81 15.39 2.34 -2.51
C ARG A 81 14.12 1.99 -3.26
N ASN A 82 13.36 1.06 -2.73
CA ASN A 82 12.06 0.70 -3.27
C ASN A 82 11.08 1.86 -3.12
N ARG A 83 10.45 2.29 -4.22
CA ARG A 83 9.39 3.30 -4.24
C ARG A 83 8.29 2.83 -5.17
N SER A 84 7.05 2.90 -4.73
CA SER A 84 5.91 2.54 -5.60
C SER A 84 4.73 3.45 -5.36
N VAL A 85 3.99 3.74 -6.44
CA VAL A 85 2.66 4.33 -6.38
C VAL A 85 1.67 3.20 -6.69
N GLN A 86 0.70 3.01 -5.80
CA GLN A 86 -0.28 1.94 -5.84
C GLN A 86 -1.65 2.56 -6.01
N PHE A 87 -2.34 2.18 -7.09
CA PHE A 87 -3.75 2.47 -7.28
C PHE A 87 -4.53 1.21 -6.90
N THR A 88 -5.52 1.35 -6.03
CA THR A 88 -6.33 0.22 -5.58
C THR A 88 -7.81 0.56 -5.60
N ALA A 89 -8.62 -0.38 -6.04
CA ALA A 89 -10.08 -0.36 -5.90
C ALA A 89 -10.49 -1.53 -4.99
N GLY A 90 -11.31 -1.25 -3.98
CA GLY A 90 -11.86 -2.24 -3.06
C GLY A 90 -13.36 -2.09 -2.95
N TYR A 91 -14.05 -3.14 -2.50
CA TYR A 91 -15.48 -3.11 -2.24
C TYR A 91 -15.77 -3.56 -0.80
N ARG A 92 -16.52 -2.75 -0.06
CA ARG A 92 -16.87 -3.01 1.33
C ARG A 92 -18.09 -3.93 1.40
N LEU A 93 -17.87 -5.16 1.85
CA LEU A 93 -18.93 -6.17 1.96
C LEU A 93 -19.86 -5.99 3.17
N MET A 94 -19.47 -5.20 4.19
CA MET A 94 -20.27 -5.00 5.39
C MET A 94 -21.25 -3.83 5.25
N HIS A 95 -22.55 -4.16 5.21
CA HIS A 95 -23.63 -3.22 5.51
C HIS A 95 -23.65 -2.95 7.01
N PHE A 96 -23.24 -1.76 7.46
CA PHE A 96 -23.63 -1.31 8.78
C PHE A 96 -25.15 -1.13 8.79
N ARG A 97 -25.82 -1.98 9.54
CA ARG A 97 -27.25 -1.87 9.82
C ARG A 97 -27.45 -0.50 10.48
N GLU A 98 -28.15 0.41 9.80
CA GLU A 98 -28.55 1.71 10.34
C GLU A 98 -29.16 1.48 11.72
N ILE A 99 -28.46 1.87 12.78
CA ILE A 99 -29.11 2.09 14.07
C ILE A 99 -29.92 3.35 13.84
N LYS A 100 -31.19 3.19 13.44
CA LYS A 100 -32.16 4.28 13.45
C LYS A 100 -32.16 4.83 14.87
N ALA A 101 -31.45 5.94 15.08
CA ALA A 101 -31.61 6.73 16.28
C ALA A 101 -33.10 7.05 16.36
N VAL A 102 -33.76 6.47 17.36
CA VAL A 102 -35.18 6.69 17.65
C VAL A 102 -35.34 8.19 17.80
N ARG A 103 -35.84 8.84 16.75
CA ARG A 103 -36.19 10.26 16.75
C ARG A 103 -37.38 10.38 17.70
N LYS A 104 -37.08 10.65 18.96
CA LYS A 104 -38.07 10.89 20.01
C LYS A 104 -38.86 12.14 19.58
N ARG A 105 -40.07 11.93 19.06
CA ARG A 105 -41.04 13.01 18.84
C ARG A 105 -41.35 13.64 20.20
N ARG A 106 -41.08 14.92 20.35
CA ARG A 106 -41.81 15.83 21.22
C ARG A 106 -42.01 17.12 20.45
#